data_AF-R1G5D4-F1
#
_entry.id   AF-R1G5D4-F1
#
_cell.length_a   1.000
_cell.length_b   1.000
_cell.length_c   1.000
_cell.angle_alpha   90.00
_cell.angle_beta   90.00
_cell.angle_gamma   90.00
#
_symmetry.space_group_name_H-M   'P 1'
#
loop_
_entity.id
_entity.type
_entity.pdbx_description
1 polymer ?
#
loop_
_entity_poly.entity_id
_entity_poly.type
_entity_poly.pdbx_seq_one_letter_code
_entity_poly.pdbx_strand_id
1 'polypeptide(L)'
;MLVYFYYGDYSDTKLDYAITERILLNIEVYTMGDRYEVADTGLCEDACRRIRSLSTSAWNKMKTSLHVILQEAYKKTRPGDSFLHPLLVEIVAGNPDELVMDKNFCEAMDTIGEFGWEIPTRQSRF
;
A
#
# COMPACT_ATOMS: atom_id res chain seq x y z
N MET A 1 16.29 -1.97 -6.05
CA MET A 1 16.75 -1.23 -7.25
C MET A 1 17.90 -1.96 -7.95
N LEU A 2 19.17 -1.83 -7.55
CA LEU A 2 20.30 -2.45 -8.28
C LEU A 2 20.12 -3.97 -8.48
N VAL A 3 19.79 -4.71 -7.42
CA VAL A 3 19.53 -6.16 -7.50
C VAL A 3 18.42 -6.49 -8.52
N TYR A 4 17.37 -5.67 -8.59
CA TYR A 4 16.27 -5.87 -9.53
C TYR A 4 16.72 -5.69 -10.99
N PHE A 5 17.55 -4.68 -11.29
CA PHE A 5 18.08 -4.51 -12.64
C PHE A 5 18.95 -5.68 -13.11
N TYR A 6 19.69 -6.32 -12.21
CA TYR A 6 20.55 -7.45 -12.57
C TYR A 6 19.81 -8.79 -12.62
N TYR A 7 18.78 -8.97 -11.78
CA TYR A 7 18.15 -10.28 -11.58
C TYR A 7 16.66 -10.33 -11.94
N GLY A 8 16.04 -9.20 -12.26
CA GLY A 8 14.59 -9.09 -12.47
C GLY A 8 13.77 -9.31 -11.20
N ASP A 9 14.40 -9.36 -10.03
CA ASP A 9 13.71 -9.56 -8.75
C ASP A 9 14.43 -8.87 -7.58
N TYR A 10 13.70 -8.57 -6.51
CA TYR A 10 14.25 -8.14 -5.23
C TYR A 10 13.68 -8.99 -4.10
N SER A 11 14.53 -9.41 -3.17
CA SER A 11 14.12 -10.25 -2.06
C SER A 11 13.69 -9.39 -0.87
N ASP A 12 12.42 -9.49 -0.49
CA ASP A 12 11.87 -9.03 0.78
C ASP A 12 11.81 -10.17 1.83
N THR A 13 12.18 -11.39 1.45
CA THR A 13 12.08 -12.63 2.23
C THR A 13 13.31 -12.95 3.07
N LYS A 14 14.46 -12.34 2.76
CA LYS A 14 15.72 -12.59 3.49
C LYS A 14 15.85 -11.80 4.80
N LEU A 15 14.89 -10.96 5.11
CA LEU A 15 14.92 -10.06 6.25
C LEU A 15 13.79 -10.49 7.19
N ASP A 16 14.12 -10.76 8.45
CA ASP A 16 13.18 -11.15 9.51
C ASP A 16 12.33 -9.95 9.96
N TYR A 17 11.76 -9.25 8.98
CA TYR A 17 11.01 -8.04 9.18
C TYR A 17 9.56 -8.35 9.56
N ALA A 18 9.02 -7.52 10.44
CA ALA A 18 7.60 -7.47 10.69
C ALA A 18 6.84 -7.19 9.39
N ILE A 19 5.58 -7.66 9.30
CA ILE A 19 4.79 -7.51 8.07
C ILE A 19 4.70 -6.05 7.62
N THR A 20 4.59 -5.12 8.57
CA THR A 20 4.50 -3.68 8.33
C THR A 20 5.76 -3.17 7.63
N GLU A 21 6.93 -3.56 8.13
CA GLU A 21 8.22 -3.19 7.54
C GLU A 21 8.38 -3.76 6.13
N ARG A 22 7.91 -4.98 5.89
CA ARG A 22 7.89 -5.57 4.54
C ARG A 22 7.00 -4.77 3.60
N ILE A 23 5.81 -4.36 4.02
CA ILE A 23 4.92 -3.54 3.19
C ILE A 23 5.53 -2.16 2.94
N LEU A 24 6.09 -1.52 3.96
CA LEU A 24 6.78 -0.23 3.84
C LEU A 24 7.99 -0.30 2.88
N LEU A 25 8.74 -1.40 2.90
CA LEU A 25 9.81 -1.66 1.94
C LEU A 25 9.25 -1.73 0.50
N ASN A 26 8.13 -2.41 0.28
CA ASN A 26 7.53 -2.47 -1.05
C ASN A 26 6.99 -1.09 -1.50
N ILE A 27 6.47 -0.27 -0.58
CA ILE A 27 6.11 1.13 -0.86
C ILE A 27 7.36 1.94 -1.25
N GLU A 28 8.47 1.77 -0.54
CA GLU A 28 9.74 2.41 -0.89
C GLU A 28 10.25 1.97 -2.26
N VAL A 29 10.17 0.67 -2.56
CA VAL A 29 10.54 0.15 -3.89
C VAL A 29 9.63 0.72 -4.98
N TYR A 30 8.33 0.79 -4.74
CA TYR A 30 7.37 1.39 -5.66
C TYR A 30 7.71 2.86 -5.94
N THR A 31 7.92 3.65 -4.89
CA THR A 31 8.22 5.09 -5.01
C THR A 31 9.57 5.34 -5.67
N MET A 32 10.57 4.48 -5.45
CA MET A 32 11.81 4.52 -6.23
C MET A 32 11.55 4.18 -7.70
N GLY A 33 10.72 3.16 -7.98
CA GLY A 33 10.36 2.79 -9.34
C GLY A 33 9.72 3.95 -10.13
N ASP A 34 8.75 4.61 -9.51
CA ASP A 34 8.07 5.79 -10.07
C ASP A 34 9.04 6.97 -10.24
N ARG A 35 9.84 7.27 -9.22
CA ARG A 35 10.77 8.42 -9.24
C ARG A 35 11.87 8.32 -10.28
N TYR A 36 12.38 7.12 -10.54
CA TYR A 36 13.44 6.90 -11.52
C TYR A 36 12.90 6.54 -12.90
N GLU A 37 11.58 6.68 -13.13
CA GLU A 37 10.90 6.36 -14.39
C GLU A 37 11.21 4.94 -14.89
N VAL A 38 11.45 4.02 -13.95
CA VAL A 38 11.68 2.60 -14.26
C VAL A 38 10.40 1.80 -14.12
N ALA A 39 9.24 2.48 -14.18
CA ALA A 39 7.92 1.86 -14.20
C ALA A 39 7.80 0.83 -15.34
N ASP A 40 8.40 1.12 -16.49
CA ASP A 40 8.44 0.22 -17.67
C ASP A 40 9.23 -1.08 -17.44
N THR A 41 9.95 -1.18 -16.31
CA THR A 41 10.67 -2.42 -15.93
C THR A 41 9.81 -3.41 -15.16
N GLY A 42 8.55 -3.07 -14.85
CA GLY A 42 7.65 -3.90 -14.05
C GLY A 42 7.86 -3.78 -12.53
N LEU A 43 8.83 -2.96 -12.07
CA LEU A 43 9.17 -2.83 -10.65
C LEU A 43 8.01 -2.33 -9.79
N CYS A 44 7.28 -1.33 -10.28
CA CYS A 44 6.10 -0.80 -9.60
C CYS A 44 5.00 -1.85 -9.51
N GLU A 45 4.74 -2.59 -10.59
CA GLU A 45 3.75 -3.66 -10.61
C GLU A 45 4.13 -4.81 -9.67
N ASP A 46 5.39 -5.19 -9.62
CA ASP A 46 5.90 -6.23 -8.72
C ASP A 46 5.77 -5.82 -7.26
N ALA A 47 6.08 -4.56 -6.93
CA ALA A 47 5.84 -4.01 -5.60
C ALA A 47 4.36 -4.05 -5.21
N CYS A 48 3.47 -3.60 -6.09
CA CYS A 48 2.02 -3.68 -5.88
C CYS A 48 1.54 -5.13 -5.70
N ARG A 49 2.04 -6.08 -6.52
CA ARG A 49 1.70 -7.49 -6.43
C ARG A 49 2.13 -8.09 -5.09
N ARG A 50 3.33 -7.75 -4.61
CA ARG A 50 3.84 -8.18 -3.31
C ARG A 50 3.03 -7.59 -2.16
N ILE A 51 2.70 -6.30 -2.22
CA ILE A 51 1.81 -5.65 -1.23
C ILE A 51 0.48 -6.41 -1.18
N ARG A 52 -0.19 -6.62 -2.30
CA ARG A 52 -1.46 -7.38 -2.37
C ARG A 52 -1.34 -8.78 -1.73
N SER A 53 -0.26 -9.51 -2.05
CA SER A 53 -0.01 -10.83 -1.48
C SER A 53 0.19 -10.79 0.03
N LEU A 54 0.93 -9.80 0.55
CA LEU A 54 1.16 -9.62 1.99
C LEU A 54 -0.12 -9.21 2.72
N SER A 55 -0.92 -8.31 2.12
CA SER A 55 -2.21 -7.89 2.66
C SER A 55 -3.19 -9.04 2.78
N THR A 56 -3.20 -9.96 1.81
CA THR A 56 -4.06 -11.14 1.81
C THR A 56 -3.59 -12.19 2.81
N SER A 57 -2.29 -12.48 2.86
CA SER A 57 -1.74 -13.57 3.68
C SER A 57 -1.55 -13.21 5.16
N ALA A 58 -1.42 -11.93 5.48
CA ALA A 58 -1.09 -11.46 6.82
C ALA A 58 -1.99 -10.29 7.29
N TRP A 59 -3.23 -10.25 6.81
CA TRP A 59 -4.22 -9.20 7.11
C TRP A 59 -4.28 -8.83 8.60
N ASN A 60 -4.43 -9.82 9.48
CA ASN A 60 -4.57 -9.57 10.92
C ASN A 60 -3.36 -8.85 11.55
N LYS A 61 -2.17 -9.01 10.99
CA LYS A 61 -0.96 -8.31 11.43
C LYS A 61 -0.81 -6.96 10.73
N MET A 62 -1.28 -6.85 9.49
CA MET A 62 -1.24 -5.60 8.72
C MET A 62 -2.23 -4.57 9.28
N LYS A 63 -3.45 -4.99 9.60
CA LYS A 63 -4.55 -4.08 9.97
C LYS A 63 -4.21 -3.18 11.16
N THR A 64 -3.49 -3.71 12.15
CA THR A 64 -3.04 -2.95 13.33
C THR A 64 -2.10 -1.79 13.00
N SER A 65 -1.42 -1.85 11.85
CA SER A 65 -0.48 -0.83 11.37
C SER A 65 -0.93 -0.21 10.05
N LEU A 66 -2.18 -0.42 9.64
CA LEU A 66 -2.69 0.03 8.35
C LEU A 66 -2.65 1.55 8.22
N HIS A 67 -2.95 2.26 9.31
CA HIS A 67 -2.85 3.72 9.36
C HIS A 67 -1.43 4.22 9.02
N VAL A 68 -0.38 3.58 9.55
CA VAL A 68 1.02 3.92 9.25
C VAL A 68 1.33 3.66 7.78
N ILE A 69 0.86 2.52 7.25
CA ILE A 69 1.07 2.13 5.85
C ILE A 69 0.43 3.16 4.92
N LEU A 70 -0.81 3.58 5.19
CA LEU A 70 -1.51 4.59 4.40
C LEU A 70 -0.82 5.95 4.48
N GLN A 71 -0.47 6.41 5.68
CA GLN A 71 0.24 7.69 5.85
C GLN A 71 1.56 7.73 5.07
N GLU A 72 2.36 6.66 5.16
CA GLU A 72 3.63 6.59 4.45
C GLU A 72 3.46 6.47 2.94
N ALA A 73 2.44 5.75 2.45
CA ALA A 73 2.14 5.68 1.03
C ALA A 73 1.77 7.06 0.46
N TYR A 74 0.77 7.73 1.04
CA TYR A 74 0.29 9.04 0.57
C TYR A 74 1.33 10.15 0.72
N LYS A 75 2.23 10.04 1.69
CA LYS A 75 3.35 10.98 1.85
C LYS A 75 4.45 10.82 0.80
N LYS A 76 4.68 9.59 0.33
CA LYS A 76 5.83 9.26 -0.54
C LYS A 76 5.49 9.21 -2.02
N THR A 77 4.23 8.98 -2.39
CA THR A 77 3.79 9.03 -3.78
C THR A 77 3.33 10.43 -4.16
N ARG A 78 3.30 10.70 -5.47
CA ARG A 78 2.69 11.91 -6.03
C ARG A 78 1.16 11.89 -5.87
N PRO A 79 0.51 13.06 -5.80
CA PRO A 79 -0.94 13.14 -5.92
C PRO A 79 -1.42 12.54 -7.25
N GLY A 80 -2.49 11.75 -7.21
CA GLY A 80 -3.02 11.06 -8.39
C GLY A 80 -2.22 9.83 -8.83
N ASP A 81 -1.58 9.14 -7.88
CA ASP A 81 -0.89 7.88 -8.15
C ASP A 81 -1.88 6.83 -8.70
N SER A 82 -1.53 6.23 -9.84
CA SER A 82 -2.48 5.40 -10.60
C SER A 82 -2.45 3.91 -10.23
N PHE A 83 -1.55 3.46 -9.36
CA PHE A 83 -1.38 2.03 -9.08
C PHE A 83 -1.40 1.71 -7.59
N LEU A 84 -0.58 2.37 -6.78
CA LEU A 84 -0.46 2.12 -5.35
C LEU A 84 -1.69 2.66 -4.58
N HIS A 85 -2.15 3.87 -4.87
CA HIS A 85 -3.34 4.44 -4.22
C HIS A 85 -4.59 3.58 -4.45
N PRO A 86 -4.98 3.23 -5.71
CA PRO A 86 -6.11 2.33 -5.96
C PRO A 86 -5.98 0.97 -5.28
N LEU A 87 -4.77 0.39 -5.23
CA LEU A 87 -4.54 -0.87 -4.55
C LEU A 87 -4.82 -0.77 -3.04
N LEU A 88 -4.35 0.29 -2.38
CA LEU A 88 -4.58 0.51 -0.96
C LEU A 88 -6.06 0.76 -0.66
N VAL A 89 -6.74 1.52 -1.51
CA VAL A 89 -8.20 1.71 -1.43
C VAL A 89 -8.93 0.38 -1.59
N GLU A 90 -8.53 -0.49 -2.54
CA GLU A 90 -9.13 -1.81 -2.73
C GLU A 90 -8.96 -2.71 -1.50
N ILE A 91 -7.77 -2.71 -0.88
CA ILE A 91 -7.48 -3.48 0.35
C ILE A 91 -8.40 -3.03 1.49
N VAL A 92 -8.56 -1.72 1.67
CA VAL A 92 -9.44 -1.13 2.69
C VAL A 92 -10.91 -1.42 2.41
N ALA A 93 -11.35 -1.19 1.16
CA ALA A 93 -12.73 -1.42 0.74
C ALA A 93 -13.14 -2.90 0.79
N GLY A 94 -12.18 -3.82 0.74
CA GLY A 94 -12.40 -5.25 0.93
C GLY A 94 -12.71 -5.66 2.37
N ASN A 95 -12.38 -4.83 3.37
CA ASN A 95 -12.49 -5.18 4.80
C ASN A 95 -13.10 -4.06 5.67
N PRO A 96 -14.23 -3.44 5.28
CA PRO A 96 -14.75 -2.25 5.95
C PRO A 96 -15.16 -2.52 7.41
N ASP A 97 -15.80 -3.66 7.67
CA ASP A 97 -16.37 -3.98 8.98
C ASP A 97 -15.31 -4.10 10.08
N GLU A 98 -14.09 -4.54 9.72
CA GLU A 98 -12.97 -4.66 10.65
C GLU A 98 -12.28 -3.32 10.94
N LEU A 99 -12.44 -2.33 10.06
CA LEU A 99 -11.72 -1.05 10.11
C LEU A 99 -12.54 0.07 10.74
N VAL A 100 -13.87 0.02 10.62
CA VAL A 100 -14.78 1.05 11.18
C VAL A 100 -14.64 1.18 12.71
N MET A 101 -14.21 0.12 13.39
CA MET A 101 -14.01 0.11 14.84
C MET A 101 -12.58 0.48 15.26
N ASP A 102 -11.64 0.60 14.31
CA ASP A 102 -10.25 0.96 14.60
C ASP A 102 -10.11 2.48 14.66
N LYS A 103 -9.96 2.99 15.88
CA LYS A 103 -9.80 4.43 16.12
C LYS A 103 -8.57 5.02 15.42
N ASN A 104 -7.44 4.32 15.39
CA ASN A 104 -6.22 4.82 14.75
C ASN A 104 -6.38 4.90 13.23
N PHE A 105 -7.11 3.94 12.66
CA PHE A 105 -7.48 3.99 11.26
C PHE A 105 -8.37 5.19 10.98
N CYS A 106 -9.47 5.38 11.72
CA CYS A 106 -10.38 6.51 11.53
C CYS A 106 -9.68 7.88 11.69
N GLU A 107 -8.80 8.05 12.68
CA GLU A 107 -8.03 9.30 12.85
C GLU A 107 -7.06 9.54 11.67
N ALA A 108 -6.47 8.48 11.13
CA ALA A 108 -5.61 8.60 9.96
C ALA A 108 -6.40 8.96 8.69
N MET A 109 -7.64 8.46 8.55
CA MET A 109 -8.54 8.82 7.44
C MET A 109 -8.81 10.32 7.39
N ASP A 110 -9.06 10.94 8.55
CA ASP A 110 -9.30 12.39 8.65
C ASP A 110 -8.05 13.20 8.29
N THR A 111 -6.87 12.63 8.51
CA THR A 111 -5.58 13.27 8.21
C THR A 111 -5.22 13.13 6.73
N ILE A 112 -5.49 11.96 6.13
CA ILE A 112 -5.22 11.66 4.73
C ILE A 112 -6.45 12.08 3.92
N GLY A 113 -6.67 13.40 3.84
CA GLY A 113 -7.85 13.97 3.17
C GLY A 113 -8.06 13.44 1.75
N GLU A 114 -6.99 13.18 1.00
CA GLU A 114 -7.03 12.61 -0.37
C GLU A 114 -7.63 11.20 -0.42
N PHE A 115 -7.30 10.33 0.54
CA PHE A 115 -7.78 8.95 0.58
C PHE A 115 -9.29 8.87 0.80
N GLY A 116 -9.87 9.81 1.58
CA GLY A 116 -11.30 9.90 1.80
C GLY A 116 -12.13 10.18 0.53
N TRP A 117 -11.56 10.87 -0.46
CA TRP A 117 -12.22 11.12 -1.76
C TRP A 117 -12.13 9.93 -2.72
N GLU A 118 -11.12 9.07 -2.53
CA GLU A 118 -10.83 7.94 -3.42
C GLU A 118 -11.58 6.67 -3.05
N ILE A 119 -12.02 6.52 -1.80
CA ILE A 119 -12.96 5.45 -1.45
C ILE A 119 -14.29 5.74 -2.17
N PRO A 120 -14.76 4.86 -3.06
CA PRO A 120 -16.10 4.98 -3.60
C PRO A 120 -17.07 4.87 -2.43
N THR A 121 -17.70 5.99 -2.06
CA THR A 121 -18.86 5.98 -1.18
C THR A 121 -19.85 5.01 -1.82
N ARG A 122 -20.08 3.86 -1.19
CA ARG A 122 -21.19 2.98 -1.58
C ARG A 122 -22.45 3.82 -1.44
N GLN A 123 -22.89 4.43 -2.54
CA GLN A 123 -24.22 5.00 -2.63
C GLN A 123 -25.17 3.85 -2.33
N SER A 124 -25.82 3.98 -1.18
CA SER A 124 -26.98 3.20 -0.77
C SER A 124 -28.00 3.19 -1.90
N ARG A 125 -28.02 2.11 -2.68
CA ARG A 125 -29.21 1.76 -3.45
C ARG A 125 -30.18 1.10 -2.49
N PHE A 126 -30.98 1.94 -1.83
CA PHE A 126 -32.32 1.57 -1.38
C PHE A 126 -33.26 1.56 -2.59
#